data_AF-A0A2D7ATI7-F1
#
_entry.id   AF-A0A2D7ATI7-F1
#
_cell.length_a   1.000
_cell.length_b   1.000
_cell.length_c   1.000
_cell.angle_alpha   90.00
_cell.angle_beta   90.00
_cell.angle_gamma   90.00
#
_symmetry.space_group_name_H-M   'P 1'
#
loop_
_entity.id
_entity.type
_entity.pdbx_description
1 polymer ?
#
loop_
_entity_poly.entity_id
_entity_poly.type
_entity_poly.pdbx_seq_one_letter_code
_entity_poly.pdbx_strand_id
1 'polypeptide(L)'
;MEFAYYSISLIFAYAITRWITENVKFHFRNNKIWLHHWIISAIVMLILLYLQYESPFIWGALTGVALEGISRKNWSILRNK
;
A
#
# COMPACT_ATOMS: atom_id res chain seq x y z
N MET A 1 -13.01 6.88 18.85
CA MET A 1 -12.59 5.49 18.58
C MET A 1 -12.06 5.32 17.16
N GLU A 2 -12.55 6.08 16.18
CA GLU A 2 -12.05 6.13 14.79
C GLU A 2 -10.52 6.09 14.65
N PHE A 3 -9.80 6.94 15.39
CA PHE A 3 -8.33 6.96 15.38
C PHE A 3 -7.70 5.62 15.84
N ALA A 4 -8.30 4.95 16.83
CA ALA A 4 -7.82 3.66 17.31
C ALA A 4 -8.01 2.57 16.25
N TYR A 5 -9.17 2.54 15.59
CA TYR A 5 -9.45 1.60 14.50
C TYR A 5 -8.55 1.84 13.28
N TYR A 6 -8.34 3.11 12.92
CA TYR A 6 -7.37 3.50 11.90
C TYR A 6 -5.97 2.99 12.23
N SER A 7 -5.50 3.25 13.46
CA SER A 7 -4.14 2.88 13.90
C SER A 7 -3.93 1.37 13.92
N ILE A 8 -4.88 0.61 14.46
CA ILE A 8 -4.82 -0.86 14.48
C ILE A 8 -4.83 -1.40 13.05
N SER A 9 -5.74 -0.92 12.21
CA SER A 9 -5.83 -1.36 10.81
C SER A 9 -4.54 -1.08 10.04
N LEU A 10 -3.94 0.10 10.24
CA LEU A 10 -2.66 0.48 9.64
C LEU A 10 -1.54 -0.47 10.04
N ILE A 11 -1.38 -0.74 11.33
CA ILE A 11 -0.32 -1.62 11.83
C ILE A 11 -0.50 -3.03 11.27
N PHE A 12 -1.71 -3.57 11.32
CA PHE A 12 -2.01 -4.90 10.80
C PHE A 12 -1.77 -5.00 9.29
N ALA A 13 -2.27 -4.05 8.52
CA ALA A 13 -2.10 -4.05 7.07
C ALA A 13 -0.63 -3.88 6.66
N TYR A 14 0.12 -3.01 7.33
CA TYR A 14 1.56 -2.89 7.12
C TYR A 14 2.27 -4.22 7.39
N ALA A 15 2.03 -4.84 8.55
CA ALA A 15 2.66 -6.10 8.93
C ALA A 15 2.32 -7.24 7.97
N ILE A 16 1.05 -7.38 7.59
CA ILE A 16 0.59 -8.40 6.63
C ILE A 16 1.18 -8.16 5.26
N THR A 17 1.15 -6.91 4.76
CA THR A 17 1.71 -6.58 3.45
C THR A 17 3.19 -6.92 3.42
N ARG A 18 3.93 -6.57 4.47
CA ARG A 18 5.35 -6.88 4.59
C ARG A 18 5.62 -8.38 4.62
N TRP A 19 4.82 -9.11 5.40
CA TRP A 19 4.92 -10.57 5.46
C TRP A 19 4.65 -11.19 4.08
N ILE A 20 3.62 -10.74 3.36
CA ILE A 20 3.32 -11.22 2.01
C ILE A 20 4.46 -10.86 1.05
N THR A 21 4.94 -9.62 1.03
CA THR A 21 5.94 -9.16 0.05
C THR A 21 7.32 -9.76 0.29
N GLU A 22 7.64 -10.21 1.50
CA GLU A 22 8.90 -10.90 1.82
C GLU A 22 8.82 -12.42 1.60
N ASN A 23 7.66 -13.05 1.85
CA ASN A 23 7.50 -14.50 1.77
C ASN A 23 6.96 -14.97 0.42
N VAL A 24 6.21 -14.13 -0.29
CA VAL A 24 5.67 -14.42 -1.61
C VAL A 24 6.49 -13.66 -2.64
N LYS A 25 7.07 -14.38 -3.61
CA LYS A 25 7.78 -13.79 -4.76
C LYS A 25 6.79 -13.14 -5.73
N PHE A 26 6.04 -12.15 -5.27
CA PHE A 26 5.04 -11.44 -6.05
C PHE A 26 5.73 -10.39 -6.91
N HIS A 27 6.26 -10.82 -8.05
CA HIS A 27 6.80 -9.91 -9.06
C HIS A 27 5.74 -9.69 -10.15
N PHE A 28 5.01 -8.58 -10.07
CA PHE A 28 4.24 -8.08 -11.22
C PHE A 28 5.22 -7.49 -12.24
N ARG A 29 5.96 -8.38 -12.90
CA ARG A 29 7.11 -8.06 -13.74
C ARG A 29 6.67 -7.95 -15.20
N ASN A 30 6.35 -6.74 -15.62
CA ASN A 30 6.54 -6.37 -17.02
C ASN A 30 7.93 -5.73 -17.16
N ASN A 31 8.65 -6.04 -18.24
CA ASN A 31 10.05 -5.65 -18.48
C ASN A 31 10.35 -4.13 -18.45
N LYS A 32 9.34 -3.28 -18.22
CA LYS A 32 9.42 -1.81 -18.25
C LYS A 32 8.79 -1.09 -17.05
N ILE A 33 7.92 -1.75 -16.26
CA ILE A 33 7.14 -1.07 -15.22
C ILE A 33 7.17 -1.90 -13.94
N TRP A 34 7.70 -1.31 -12.87
CA TRP A 34 7.57 -1.82 -11.52
C TRP A 34 6.41 -1.12 -10.84
N LEU A 35 5.21 -1.66 -11.05
CA LEU A 35 4.01 -1.14 -10.41
C LEU A 35 4.01 -1.61 -8.97
N HIS A 36 4.39 -0.71 -8.06
CA HIS A 36 4.43 -1.00 -6.64
C HIS A 36 3.03 -0.94 -6.05
N HIS A 37 2.76 -1.80 -5.07
CA HIS A 37 1.49 -1.82 -4.36
C HIS A 37 1.18 -0.49 -3.65
N TRP A 38 2.19 0.33 -3.30
CA TRP A 38 1.94 1.67 -2.75
C TRP A 38 1.24 2.60 -3.73
N ILE A 39 1.50 2.47 -5.03
CA ILE A 39 0.87 3.27 -6.08
C ILE A 39 -0.59 2.84 -6.23
N ILE A 40 -0.84 1.53 -6.20
CA ILE A 40 -2.21 0.99 -6.23
C ILE A 40 -2.99 1.53 -5.04
N SER A 41 -2.44 1.42 -3.82
CA SER A 41 -3.09 1.94 -2.62
C SER A 41 -3.36 3.44 -2.72
N ALA A 42 -2.40 4.23 -3.21
CA ALA A 42 -2.59 5.67 -3.40
C ALA A 42 -3.72 5.99 -4.40
N ILE A 43 -3.79 5.27 -5.53
CA ILE A 43 -4.88 5.44 -6.51
C ILE A 43 -6.23 5.09 -5.88
N VAL A 44 -6.31 3.98 -5.15
CA VAL A 44 -7.54 3.58 -4.47
C VAL A 44 -7.94 4.62 -3.42
N MET A 45 -6.99 5.16 -2.65
CA MET A 45 -7.26 6.23 -1.69
C MET A 45 -7.80 7.49 -2.37
N LEU A 46 -7.28 7.88 -3.54
CA LEU A 46 -7.79 9.01 -4.31
C LEU A 46 -9.24 8.78 -4.78
N ILE A 47 -9.55 7.56 -5.23
CA ILE A 47 -10.93 7.20 -5.61
C ILE A 47 -11.87 7.26 -4.40
N LEU A 48 -11.47 6.70 -3.26
CA LEU A 48 -12.27 6.73 -2.04
C LEU A 48 -12.46 8.16 -1.51
N LEU A 49 -11.44 9.01 -1.65
CA LEU A 49 -11.53 10.42 -1.32
C LEU A 49 -12.57 11.13 -2.19
N TYR A 50 -12.55 10.89 -3.50
CA TYR A 50 -13.55 11.44 -4.44
C TYR A 50 -14.97 10.98 -4.11
N LEU A 51 -15.13 9.72 -3.68
CA LEU A 51 -16.40 9.14 -3.26
C LEU A 51 -16.82 9.49 -1.82
N GLN A 52 -16.01 10.28 -1.09
CA GLN A 52 -16.24 10.64 0.31
C GLN A 52 -16.46 9.42 1.23
N TYR A 53 -15.70 8.35 1.00
CA TYR A 53 -15.81 7.14 1.80
C TYR A 53 -14.94 7.24 3.05
N GLU A 54 -15.53 7.22 4.24
CA GLU A 54 -14.86 7.62 5.49
C GLU A 54 -14.47 6.47 6.44
N SER A 55 -14.44 5.20 6.00
CA SER A 55 -14.15 4.08 6.91
C SER A 55 -12.70 4.10 7.44
N PRO A 56 -12.48 4.25 8.77
CA PRO A 56 -11.13 4.29 9.34
C PRO A 56 -10.35 2.99 9.11
N PHE A 57 -11.04 1.85 9.07
CA PHE A 57 -10.42 0.56 8.80
C PHE A 57 -9.82 0.52 7.40
N ILE A 58 -10.56 0.98 6.38
CA ILE A 58 -10.10 0.96 4.99
C ILE A 58 -8.99 1.99 4.79
N TRP A 59 -9.14 3.19 5.34
CA TRP A 59 -8.08 4.20 5.32
C TRP A 59 -6.80 3.72 6.02
N GLY A 60 -6.92 3.13 7.20
CA GLY A 60 -5.78 2.56 7.92
C GLY A 60 -5.10 1.45 7.10
N ALA A 61 -5.89 0.54 6.54
CA ALA A 61 -5.37 -0.56 5.75
C ALA A 61 -4.61 -0.08 4.50
N LEU A 62 -5.21 0.83 3.73
CA LEU A 62 -4.60 1.39 2.53
C LEU A 62 -3.32 2.17 2.85
N THR A 63 -3.33 2.96 3.92
CA THR A 63 -2.13 3.65 4.41
C THR A 63 -1.04 2.65 4.79
N GLY A 64 -1.38 1.59 5.54
CA GLY A 64 -0.42 0.56 5.94
C GLY A 64 0.24 -0.13 4.74
N VAL A 65 -0.55 -0.51 3.74
CA VAL A 65 -0.06 -1.07 2.47
C VAL A 65 0.84 -0.06 1.74
N ALA A 66 0.43 1.23 1.67
CA ALA A 66 1.22 2.25 1.01
C ALA A 66 2.57 2.47 1.69
N LEU A 67 2.60 2.58 3.02
CA LEU A 67 3.83 2.77 3.79
C LEU A 67 4.81 1.61 3.64
N GLU A 68 4.33 0.37 3.53
CA GLU A 68 5.18 -0.80 3.26
C GLU A 68 5.94 -0.62 1.95
N GLY A 69 5.23 -0.34 0.86
CA GLY A 69 5.83 -0.20 -0.46
C GLY A 69 6.72 1.03 -0.58
N ILE A 70 6.42 2.09 0.16
CA ILE A 70 7.25 3.28 0.29
C ILE A 70 8.57 2.98 1.00
N SER A 71 8.54 2.13 2.03
CA SER A 71 9.74 1.77 2.81
C SER A 71 10.76 0.92 2.02
N ARG A 72 10.44 0.45 0.82
CA ARG A 72 11.32 -0.43 0.03
C ARG A 72 12.36 0.38 -0.75
N LYS A 73 13.60 -0.12 -0.80
CA LYS A 73 14.76 0.55 -1.40
C LYS A 73 14.60 0.93 -2.88
N ASN A 74 13.86 0.14 -3.67
CA ASN A 74 13.71 0.35 -5.11
C ASN A 74 12.40 1.08 -5.43
N TRP A 75 12.24 2.28 -4.89
CA TRP A 75 10.98 3.03 -4.97
C TRP A 75 10.62 3.50 -6.39
N SER A 76 11.59 3.49 -7.32
CA SER A 76 11.42 3.96 -8.70
C SER A 76 10.56 3.01 -9.54
N ILE A 77 9.57 3.58 -10.22
CA ILE A 77 8.69 2.90 -11.19
C ILE A 77 9.46 2.51 -12.46
N LEU A 78 10.45 3.32 -12.82
CA LEU A 78 11.35 3.07 -13.94
C LEU A 78 12.67 2.54 -13.44
N ARG A 79 13.07 1.39 -13.99
CA ARG A 79 14.45 0.93 -13.92
C ARG A 79 15.18 1.55 -15.10
N ASN A 80 15.96 2.62 -14.89
CA ASN A 80 16.97 3.00 -15.87
C ASN A 80 18.01 1.87 -15.90
N LYS A 81 18.25 1.33 -17.10
CA LYS A 81 19.41 0.48 -17.37
C LYS A 81 20.67 1.32 -17.34
#